data_AF-A0A6G3XTB7-F1
#
_entry.id   AF-A0A6G3XTB7-F1
#
_cell.length_a   1.000
_cell.length_b   1.000
_cell.length_c   1.000
_cell.angle_alpha   90.00
_cell.angle_beta   90.00
_cell.angle_gamma   90.00
#
_symmetry.space_group_name_H-M   'P 1'
#
loop_
_entity.id
_entity.type
_entity.pdbx_description
1 polymer ?
#
loop_
_entity_poly.entity_id
_entity_poly.type
_entity_poly.pdbx_seq_one_letter_code
_entity_poly.pdbx_strand_id
1 'polypeptide(L)'
;SSQVRPRDVLGIVRTVLFAPEDLALIKGDPGERRRFLDELITARSPRMAGVRSDYERVLKQRNTLLKSAAMARRHGGRSMDLSTLDVWDQHLGRVGAELLAQRLDLIATLQPLADKAYGDVAPGGGPVTLEYRSSVGADVGPERTRDELYEQLIAALEGVRKQEIERGVTLVGPHRDDLLLGLRSMPAKGYASHGESWSYALALRLASYELLRS
;
A
#
# COMPACT_ATOMS: atom_id res chain seq x y z
N SER A 1 28.08 0.49 24.65
CA SER A 1 27.77 0.04 23.28
C SER A 1 26.31 0.37 23.00
N SER A 2 26.01 1.24 22.03
CA SER A 2 24.63 1.54 21.65
C SER A 2 23.97 0.28 21.10
N GLN A 3 22.83 -0.10 21.66
CA GLN A 3 22.09 -1.29 21.23
C GLN A 3 21.68 -1.14 19.76
N VAL A 4 22.24 -1.97 18.88
CA VAL A 4 21.88 -2.04 17.46
C VAL A 4 20.44 -2.51 17.36
N ARG A 5 19.59 -1.70 16.75
CA ARG A 5 18.17 -2.01 16.54
C ARG A 5 18.01 -2.66 15.18
N PRO A 6 17.04 -3.57 14.98
CA PRO A 6 16.80 -4.19 13.66
C PRO A 6 16.65 -3.19 12.50
N ARG A 7 16.12 -1.99 12.78
CA ARG A 7 15.99 -0.91 11.77
C ARG A 7 17.34 -0.39 11.27
N ASP A 8 18.39 -0.52 12.07
CA ASP A 8 19.73 0.00 11.76
C ASP A 8 20.43 -0.88 10.71
N VAL A 9 19.92 -2.09 10.44
CA VAL A 9 20.41 -3.01 9.41
C VAL A 9 19.76 -2.77 8.05
N LEU A 10 18.62 -2.08 8.01
CA LEU A 10 17.86 -1.84 6.77
C LEU A 10 18.69 -1.02 5.79
N GLY A 11 18.89 -1.55 4.58
CA GLY A 11 19.65 -0.90 3.52
C GLY A 11 21.16 -1.16 3.53
N ILE A 12 21.70 -1.84 4.55
CA ILE A 12 23.13 -2.24 4.58
C ILE A 12 23.38 -3.43 3.63
N VAL A 13 22.50 -4.43 3.66
CA VAL A 13 22.51 -5.56 2.73
C VAL A 13 21.14 -5.62 2.08
N ARG A 14 21.10 -5.45 0.76
CA ARG A 14 19.88 -5.59 -0.04
C ARG A 14 19.78 -7.04 -0.50
N THR A 15 18.71 -7.72 -0.08
CA THR A 15 18.45 -9.12 -0.44
C THR A 15 17.07 -9.25 -1.08
N VAL A 16 16.96 -10.12 -2.07
CA VAL A 16 15.69 -10.54 -2.63
C VAL A 16 15.60 -12.05 -2.51
N LEU A 17 14.56 -12.53 -1.84
CA LEU A 17 14.24 -13.94 -1.69
C LEU A 17 13.09 -14.30 -2.62
N PHE A 18 13.18 -15.47 -3.25
CA PHE A 18 12.06 -16.10 -3.93
C PHE A 18 11.73 -17.42 -3.24
N ALA A 19 10.46 -17.60 -2.87
CA ALA A 19 10.00 -18.75 -2.11
C ALA A 19 8.54 -19.12 -2.47
N PRO A 20 8.06 -20.33 -2.14
CA PRO A 20 6.68 -20.75 -2.47
C PRO A 20 5.58 -19.83 -1.97
N GLU A 21 5.84 -19.12 -0.87
CA GLU A 21 4.93 -18.14 -0.27
C GLU A 21 4.67 -16.94 -1.21
N ASP A 22 5.54 -16.68 -2.19
CA ASP A 22 5.36 -15.59 -3.15
C ASP A 22 4.15 -15.79 -4.07
N LEU A 23 3.59 -16.99 -4.15
CA LEU A 23 2.29 -17.19 -4.80
C LEU A 23 1.17 -16.36 -4.14
N ALA A 24 1.30 -16.03 -2.85
CA ALA A 24 0.36 -15.19 -2.13
C ALA A 24 0.32 -13.76 -2.70
N LEU A 25 1.39 -13.29 -3.34
CA LEU A 25 1.42 -12.01 -4.05
C LEU A 25 0.41 -11.98 -5.20
N ILE A 26 0.26 -13.10 -5.91
CA ILE A 26 -0.66 -13.23 -7.05
C ILE A 26 -2.08 -13.61 -6.58
N LYS A 27 -2.19 -14.65 -5.75
CA LYS A 27 -3.48 -15.29 -5.42
C LYS A 27 -4.08 -14.80 -4.10
N GLY A 28 -3.26 -14.21 -3.24
CA GLY A 28 -3.65 -13.77 -1.92
C GLY A 28 -4.46 -12.48 -1.91
N ASP A 29 -4.62 -11.95 -0.71
CA ASP A 29 -5.42 -10.77 -0.44
C ASP A 29 -4.63 -9.47 -0.64
N PRO A 30 -5.32 -8.31 -0.75
CA PRO A 30 -4.66 -7.01 -0.90
C PRO A 30 -3.57 -6.73 0.14
N GLY A 31 -3.69 -7.32 1.35
CA GLY A 31 -2.69 -7.21 2.40
C GLY A 31 -1.31 -7.73 2.01
N GLU A 32 -1.25 -8.82 1.24
CA GLU A 32 0.01 -9.42 0.78
C GLU A 32 0.73 -8.47 -0.20
N ARG A 33 -0.03 -7.86 -1.12
CA ARG A 33 0.51 -6.94 -2.11
C ARG A 33 0.90 -5.59 -1.52
N ARG A 34 0.13 -5.08 -0.56
CA ARG A 34 0.54 -3.90 0.22
C ARG A 34 1.83 -4.16 0.99
N ARG A 35 1.95 -5.33 1.62
CA ARG A 35 3.17 -5.73 2.33
C ARG A 35 4.37 -5.76 1.39
N PHE A 36 4.23 -6.39 0.22
CA PHE A 36 5.27 -6.40 -0.81
C PHE A 36 5.72 -4.99 -1.20
N LEU A 37 4.78 -4.09 -1.51
CA LEU A 37 5.11 -2.70 -1.83
C LEU A 37 5.84 -2.01 -0.67
N ASP A 38 5.33 -2.14 0.55
CA ASP A 38 5.88 -1.46 1.73
C ASP A 38 7.29 -1.97 2.09
N GLU A 39 7.53 -3.28 1.94
CA GLU A 39 8.85 -3.89 2.13
C GLU A 39 9.83 -3.43 1.06
N LEU A 40 9.42 -3.39 -0.20
CA LEU A 40 10.28 -2.95 -1.30
C LEU A 40 10.62 -1.46 -1.22
N ILE A 41 9.64 -0.62 -0.87
CA ILE A 41 9.87 0.81 -0.57
C ILE A 41 10.87 0.96 0.58
N THR A 42 10.73 0.17 1.65
CA THR A 42 11.64 0.22 2.81
C THR A 42 13.05 -0.24 2.44
N ALA A 43 13.18 -1.29 1.61
CA ALA A 43 14.47 -1.78 1.14
C ALA A 43 15.21 -0.75 0.26
N ARG A 44 14.46 -0.01 -0.57
CA ARG A 44 14.98 1.09 -1.40
C ARG A 44 15.31 2.34 -0.56
N SER A 45 14.45 2.67 0.41
CA SER A 45 14.50 3.89 1.20
C SER A 45 14.20 3.59 2.68
N PRO A 46 15.21 3.26 3.51
CA PRO A 46 15.01 2.83 4.90
C PRO A 46 14.22 3.81 5.77
N ARG A 47 14.27 5.13 5.46
CA ARG A 47 13.48 6.15 6.16
C ARG A 47 11.96 5.89 6.11
N MET A 48 11.49 5.21 5.07
CA MET A 48 10.07 4.91 4.88
C MET A 48 9.52 3.93 5.90
N ALA A 49 10.37 3.17 6.60
CA ALA A 49 9.96 2.40 7.77
C ALA A 49 9.36 3.30 8.87
N GLY A 50 9.91 4.52 9.03
CA GLY A 50 9.38 5.53 9.95
C GLY A 50 8.00 6.00 9.53
N VAL A 51 7.84 6.41 8.27
CA VAL A 51 6.57 6.88 7.69
C VAL A 51 5.47 5.82 7.82
N ARG A 52 5.79 4.54 7.53
CA ARG A 52 4.84 3.43 7.71
C ARG A 52 4.43 3.27 9.18
N SER A 53 5.38 3.32 10.10
CA SER A 53 5.10 3.24 11.53
C SER A 53 4.25 4.42 12.02
N ASP A 54 4.51 5.63 11.51
CA ASP A 54 3.71 6.81 11.79
C ASP A 54 2.28 6.66 11.29
N TYR A 55 2.12 6.19 10.05
CA TYR A 55 0.82 5.91 9.45
C TYR A 55 0.00 4.91 10.27
N GLU A 56 0.59 3.76 10.62
CA GLU A 56 -0.09 2.74 11.43
C GLU A 56 -0.51 3.27 12.80
N ARG A 57 0.36 4.06 13.45
CA ARG A 57 0.05 4.66 14.76
C ARG A 57 -1.09 5.66 14.67
N VAL A 58 -1.03 6.57 13.71
CA VAL A 58 -2.08 7.58 13.49
C VAL A 58 -3.42 6.90 13.16
N LEU A 59 -3.40 5.93 12.24
CA LEU A 59 -4.57 5.13 11.88
C LEU A 59 -5.18 4.42 13.10
N LYS A 60 -4.34 3.86 13.98
CA LYS A 60 -4.78 3.21 15.21
C LYS A 60 -5.46 4.21 16.17
N GLN A 61 -4.86 5.38 16.38
CA GLN A 61 -5.45 6.41 17.25
C GLN A 61 -6.79 6.90 16.71
N ARG A 62 -6.85 7.20 15.41
CA ARG A 62 -8.08 7.57 14.72
C ARG A 62 -9.18 6.51 14.86
N ASN A 63 -8.85 5.25 14.62
CA ASN A 63 -9.80 4.14 14.75
C ASN A 63 -10.31 3.95 16.19
N THR A 64 -9.48 4.23 17.21
CA THR A 64 -9.93 4.22 18.60
C THR A 64 -11.02 5.28 18.84
N LEU A 65 -10.82 6.51 18.33
CA LEU A 65 -11.82 7.57 18.43
C LEU A 65 -13.11 7.23 17.68
N LEU A 66 -13.00 6.69 16.46
CA LEU A 66 -14.18 6.26 15.68
C LEU A 66 -14.98 5.18 16.40
N LYS A 67 -14.32 4.19 17.03
CA LYS A 67 -15.00 3.16 17.82
C LYS A 67 -15.74 3.75 19.01
N SER A 68 -15.10 4.65 19.75
CA SER A 68 -15.74 5.36 20.85
C SER A 68 -16.95 6.17 20.37
N ALA A 69 -16.85 6.82 19.21
CA ALA A 69 -17.93 7.60 18.62
C ALA A 69 -19.10 6.72 18.18
N ALA A 70 -18.81 5.58 17.56
CA ALA A 70 -19.81 4.58 17.19
C ALA A 70 -20.58 4.08 18.42
N MET A 71 -19.87 3.77 19.51
CA MET A 71 -20.47 3.28 20.76
C MET A 71 -21.35 4.34 21.44
N ALA A 72 -20.87 5.58 21.54
CA ALA A 72 -21.65 6.68 22.11
C ALA A 72 -22.97 6.90 21.37
N ARG A 73 -22.94 6.85 20.02
CA ARG A 73 -24.13 6.98 19.17
C ARG A 73 -25.15 5.87 19.42
N ARG A 74 -24.68 4.62 19.53
CA ARG A 74 -25.56 3.45 19.77
C ARG A 74 -26.27 3.50 21.12
N HIS A 75 -25.66 4.11 22.12
CA HIS A 75 -26.21 4.18 23.48
C HIS A 75 -26.98 5.48 23.76
N GLY A 76 -27.33 6.26 22.74
CA GLY A 76 -28.04 7.54 22.90
C GLY A 76 -27.23 8.60 23.64
N GLY A 77 -25.91 8.45 23.73
CA GLY A 77 -25.01 9.38 24.40
C GLY A 77 -24.85 10.69 23.63
N ARG A 78 -24.42 11.73 24.35
CA ARG A 78 -24.16 13.08 23.80
C ARG A 78 -23.14 12.98 22.65
N SER A 79 -23.31 13.80 21.61
CA SER A 79 -22.35 13.89 20.51
C SER A 79 -20.94 14.18 21.04
N MET A 80 -19.99 13.29 20.78
CA MET A 80 -18.59 13.55 21.13
C MET A 80 -18.06 14.75 20.35
N ASP A 81 -17.16 15.49 20.97
CA ASP A 81 -16.40 16.53 20.29
C ASP A 81 -15.47 15.89 19.23
N LEU A 82 -15.81 16.14 17.96
CA LEU A 82 -15.09 15.61 16.81
C LEU A 82 -13.87 16.45 16.44
N SER A 83 -13.58 17.55 17.14
CA SER A 83 -12.39 18.39 16.91
C SER A 83 -11.08 17.58 16.97
N THR A 84 -11.03 16.58 17.85
CA THR A 84 -9.90 15.65 17.94
C THR A 84 -9.77 14.76 16.70
N LEU A 85 -10.88 14.37 16.06
CA LEU A 85 -10.87 13.59 14.83
C LEU A 85 -10.27 14.40 13.68
N ASP A 86 -10.56 15.70 13.61
CA ASP A 86 -10.01 16.59 12.57
C ASP A 86 -8.47 16.68 12.63
N VAL A 87 -7.91 16.73 13.85
CA VAL A 87 -6.45 16.70 14.05
C VAL A 87 -5.86 15.38 13.55
N TRP A 88 -6.52 14.25 13.82
CA TRP A 88 -6.07 12.96 13.33
C TRP A 88 -6.26 12.78 11.82
N ASP A 89 -7.27 13.41 11.22
CA ASP A 89 -7.45 13.44 9.77
C ASP A 89 -6.29 14.17 9.11
N GLN A 90 -5.87 15.34 9.64
CA GLN A 90 -4.70 16.05 9.13
C GLN A 90 -3.42 15.23 9.26
N HIS A 91 -3.20 14.59 10.42
CA HIS A 91 -2.04 13.71 10.59
C HIS A 91 -2.08 12.54 9.61
N LEU A 92 -3.22 11.84 9.50
CA LEU A 92 -3.39 10.68 8.62
C LEU A 92 -3.20 11.08 7.16
N GLY A 93 -3.74 12.24 6.78
CA GLY A 93 -3.58 12.86 5.48
C GLY A 93 -2.11 12.99 5.12
N ARG A 94 -1.32 13.65 5.98
CA ARG A 94 0.09 13.94 5.71
C ARG A 94 0.93 12.68 5.51
N VAL A 95 0.87 11.75 6.47
CA VAL A 95 1.67 10.51 6.37
C VAL A 95 1.10 9.55 5.33
N GLY A 96 -0.20 9.59 5.08
CA GLY A 96 -0.88 8.81 4.04
C GLY A 96 -0.49 9.25 2.64
N ALA A 97 -0.43 10.56 2.39
CA ALA A 97 -0.01 11.12 1.12
C ALA A 97 1.45 10.78 0.78
N GLU A 98 2.35 10.81 1.79
CA GLU A 98 3.74 10.40 1.58
C GLU A 98 3.85 8.91 1.22
N LEU A 99 3.13 8.04 1.94
CA LEU A 99 3.12 6.60 1.65
C LEU A 99 2.51 6.30 0.27
N LEU A 100 1.42 6.99 -0.08
CA LEU A 100 0.76 6.86 -1.38
C LEU A 100 1.68 7.27 -2.53
N ALA A 101 2.33 8.44 -2.42
CA ALA A 101 3.28 8.92 -3.42
C ALA A 101 4.41 7.91 -3.68
N GLN A 102 4.97 7.32 -2.62
CA GLN A 102 6.04 6.31 -2.75
C GLN A 102 5.56 5.01 -3.39
N ARG A 103 4.31 4.60 -3.15
CA ARG A 103 3.72 3.42 -3.82
C ARG A 103 3.47 3.68 -5.30
N LEU A 104 2.97 4.85 -5.66
CA LEU A 104 2.75 5.24 -7.06
C LEU A 104 4.07 5.31 -7.83
N ASP A 105 5.11 5.95 -7.27
CA ASP A 105 6.46 5.99 -7.84
C ASP A 105 7.06 4.57 -8.01
N LEU A 106 6.93 3.74 -6.96
CA LEU A 106 7.42 2.37 -7.01
C LEU A 106 6.76 1.59 -8.14
N ILE A 107 5.44 1.65 -8.27
CA ILE A 107 4.70 0.90 -9.29
C ILE A 107 5.09 1.37 -10.70
N ALA A 108 5.19 2.67 -10.92
CA ALA A 108 5.63 3.23 -12.20
C ALA A 108 7.05 2.76 -12.58
N THR A 109 7.95 2.69 -11.60
CA THR A 109 9.32 2.21 -11.81
C THR A 109 9.40 0.68 -11.99
N LEU A 110 8.57 -0.07 -11.26
CA LEU A 110 8.58 -1.53 -11.24
C LEU A 110 7.92 -2.14 -12.47
N GLN A 111 6.90 -1.48 -13.04
CA GLN A 111 6.14 -1.93 -14.21
C GLN A 111 7.04 -2.41 -15.38
N PRO A 112 7.94 -1.59 -15.94
CA PRO A 112 8.78 -2.04 -17.05
C PRO A 112 9.75 -3.16 -16.66
N LEU A 113 10.20 -3.21 -15.40
CA LEU A 113 11.09 -4.25 -14.91
C LEU A 113 10.36 -5.59 -14.77
N ALA A 114 9.12 -5.56 -14.27
CA ALA A 114 8.28 -6.74 -14.12
C ALA A 114 7.86 -7.33 -15.47
N ASP A 115 7.49 -6.48 -16.43
CA ASP A 115 7.13 -6.90 -17.78
C ASP A 115 8.30 -7.56 -18.51
N LYS A 116 9.48 -6.93 -18.45
CA LYS A 116 10.70 -7.52 -19.00
C LYS A 116 11.03 -8.87 -18.33
N ALA A 117 11.06 -8.91 -17.00
CA ALA A 117 11.39 -10.12 -16.26
C ALA A 117 10.41 -11.27 -16.53
N TYR A 118 9.12 -10.96 -16.71
CA TYR A 118 8.13 -11.97 -17.07
C TYR A 118 8.34 -12.51 -18.48
N GLY A 119 8.66 -11.64 -19.45
CA GLY A 119 9.00 -12.05 -20.81
C GLY A 119 10.22 -12.99 -20.86
N ASP A 120 11.22 -12.75 -20.01
CA ASP A 120 12.41 -13.59 -19.90
C ASP A 120 12.11 -14.96 -19.27
N VAL A 121 11.24 -15.01 -18.25
CA VAL A 121 10.90 -16.25 -17.51
C VAL A 121 9.83 -17.09 -18.22
N ALA A 122 8.88 -16.46 -18.90
CA ALA A 122 7.78 -17.11 -19.59
C ALA A 122 7.64 -16.59 -21.04
N PRO A 123 8.56 -16.97 -21.95
CA PRO A 123 8.49 -16.56 -23.35
C PRO A 123 7.13 -16.90 -23.97
N GLY A 124 6.48 -15.91 -24.60
CA GLY A 124 5.13 -16.07 -25.17
C GLY A 124 3.99 -15.96 -24.16
N GLY A 125 4.25 -15.71 -22.87
CA GLY A 125 3.23 -15.55 -21.83
C GLY A 125 2.36 -14.28 -21.97
N GLY A 126 2.81 -13.31 -22.77
CA GLY A 126 2.19 -12.01 -22.98
C GLY A 126 2.59 -10.97 -21.91
N PRO A 127 2.09 -9.72 -22.03
CA PRO A 127 2.49 -8.63 -21.15
C PRO A 127 1.89 -8.79 -19.75
N VAL A 128 2.53 -8.17 -18.76
CA VAL A 128 1.99 -8.06 -17.40
C VAL A 128 1.74 -6.61 -17.02
N THR A 129 0.76 -6.36 -16.16
CA THR A 129 0.41 -4.99 -15.73
C THR A 129 0.29 -4.89 -14.21
N LEU A 130 0.73 -3.76 -13.69
CA LEU A 130 0.70 -3.33 -12.31
C LEU A 130 -0.16 -2.06 -12.23
N GLU A 131 -1.35 -2.17 -11.66
CA GLU A 131 -2.27 -1.04 -11.52
C GLU A 131 -2.53 -0.76 -10.04
N TYR A 132 -2.44 0.51 -9.64
CA TYR A 132 -2.76 0.91 -8.28
C TYR A 132 -4.23 1.29 -8.15
N ARG A 133 -5.00 0.53 -7.36
CA ARG A 133 -6.38 0.88 -7.04
C ARG A 133 -6.43 1.55 -5.67
N SER A 134 -6.61 2.88 -5.67
CA SER A 134 -6.77 3.64 -4.43
C SER A 134 -8.21 3.75 -3.96
N SER A 135 -8.38 3.83 -2.64
CA SER A 135 -9.63 4.19 -1.97
C SER A 135 -9.92 5.69 -1.97
N VAL A 136 -8.95 6.53 -2.35
CA VAL A 136 -9.09 7.99 -2.40
C VAL A 136 -9.85 8.45 -3.65
N GLY A 137 -9.77 7.68 -4.75
CA GLY A 137 -10.43 7.97 -6.01
C GLY A 137 -9.74 7.31 -7.20
N ALA A 138 -10.24 7.55 -8.41
CA ALA A 138 -9.64 7.04 -9.65
C ALA A 138 -8.53 7.96 -10.21
N ASP A 139 -8.48 9.22 -9.78
CA ASP A 139 -7.55 10.24 -10.26
C ASP A 139 -6.31 10.35 -9.34
N VAL A 140 -5.63 9.21 -9.18
CA VAL A 140 -4.37 9.09 -8.44
C VAL A 140 -3.32 8.47 -9.35
N GLY A 141 -2.24 9.21 -9.59
CA GLY A 141 -1.15 8.80 -10.47
C GLY A 141 0.20 9.31 -9.99
N PRO A 142 1.31 8.76 -10.52
CA PRO A 142 2.67 9.13 -10.12
C PRO A 142 3.02 10.60 -10.40
N GLU A 143 2.26 11.28 -11.26
CA GLU A 143 2.40 12.71 -11.57
C GLU A 143 1.91 13.63 -10.43
N ARG A 144 1.11 13.09 -9.50
CA ARG A 144 0.54 13.88 -8.40
C ARG A 144 1.60 14.20 -7.35
N THR A 145 1.62 15.46 -6.94
CA THR A 145 2.43 15.91 -5.82
C THR A 145 1.88 15.38 -4.49
N ARG A 146 2.74 15.36 -3.46
CA ARG A 146 2.31 14.97 -2.11
C ARG A 146 1.21 15.88 -1.55
N ASP A 147 1.22 17.16 -1.90
CA ASP A 147 0.21 18.10 -1.43
C ASP A 147 -1.14 17.86 -2.13
N GLU A 148 -1.15 17.57 -3.43
CA GLU A 148 -2.38 17.17 -4.13
C GLU A 148 -2.97 15.87 -3.57
N LEU A 149 -2.12 14.86 -3.32
CA LEU A 149 -2.55 13.60 -2.71
C LEU A 149 -3.06 13.80 -1.28
N TYR A 150 -2.48 14.74 -0.53
CA TYR A 150 -2.98 15.12 0.79
C TYR A 150 -4.39 15.71 0.69
N GLU A 151 -4.60 16.70 -0.18
CA GLU A 151 -5.92 17.34 -0.35
C GLU A 151 -6.98 16.33 -0.80
N GLN A 152 -6.64 15.44 -1.75
CA GLN A 152 -7.53 14.36 -2.19
C GLN A 152 -7.88 13.42 -1.03
N LEU A 153 -6.90 13.02 -0.21
CA LEU A 153 -7.11 12.13 0.94
C LEU A 153 -7.99 12.81 2.01
N ILE A 154 -7.78 14.09 2.31
CA ILE A 154 -8.62 14.85 3.24
C ILE A 154 -10.06 14.93 2.72
N ALA A 155 -10.26 15.33 1.47
CA ALA A 155 -11.59 15.40 0.86
C ALA A 155 -12.31 14.05 0.89
N ALA A 156 -11.59 12.96 0.60
CA ALA A 156 -12.15 11.62 0.64
C ALA A 156 -12.54 11.19 2.08
N LEU A 157 -11.70 11.47 3.08
CA LEU A 157 -12.01 11.22 4.51
C LEU A 157 -13.25 11.99 4.96
N GLU A 158 -13.37 13.26 4.60
CA GLU A 158 -14.55 14.08 4.89
C GLU A 158 -15.81 13.49 4.24
N GLY A 159 -15.72 13.07 2.97
CA GLY A 159 -16.83 12.49 2.22
C GLY A 159 -17.39 11.20 2.85
N VAL A 160 -16.56 10.39 3.49
CA VAL A 160 -16.97 9.13 4.13
C VAL A 160 -17.16 9.20 5.65
N ARG A 161 -16.90 10.36 6.27
CA ARG A 161 -16.85 10.52 7.74
C ARG A 161 -18.06 9.94 8.48
N LYS A 162 -19.28 10.16 7.98
CA LYS A 162 -20.51 9.62 8.60
C LYS A 162 -20.46 8.09 8.67
N GLN A 163 -20.09 7.45 7.56
CA GLN A 163 -19.97 5.99 7.46
C GLN A 163 -18.84 5.46 8.36
N GLU A 164 -17.72 6.17 8.45
CA GLU A 164 -16.60 5.79 9.31
C GLU A 164 -16.98 5.85 10.79
N ILE A 165 -17.73 6.87 11.22
CA ILE A 165 -18.25 6.97 12.59
C ILE A 165 -19.26 5.85 12.86
N GLU A 166 -20.17 5.56 11.94
CA GLU A 166 -21.15 4.48 12.10
C GLU A 166 -20.50 3.10 12.24
N ARG A 167 -19.46 2.85 11.43
CA ARG A 167 -18.74 1.57 11.40
C ARG A 167 -17.63 1.47 12.45
N GLY A 168 -17.20 2.59 13.03
CA GLY A 168 -16.10 2.64 13.98
C GLY A 168 -14.74 2.29 13.35
N VAL A 169 -14.55 2.59 12.06
CA VAL A 169 -13.32 2.24 11.33
C VAL A 169 -13.08 3.20 10.17
N THR A 170 -11.81 3.48 9.91
CA THR A 170 -11.36 4.26 8.73
C THR A 170 -11.57 3.43 7.47
N LEU A 171 -12.17 4.04 6.44
CA LEU A 171 -12.56 3.42 5.18
C LEU A 171 -11.73 3.89 3.98
N VAL A 172 -10.94 4.96 4.15
CA VAL A 172 -10.14 5.57 3.08
C VAL A 172 -8.67 5.72 3.51
N GLY A 173 -7.78 5.51 2.55
CA GLY A 173 -6.33 5.72 2.64
C GLY A 173 -5.53 4.46 2.32
N PRO A 174 -4.19 4.56 2.25
CA PRO A 174 -3.29 3.48 1.79
C PRO A 174 -3.49 2.09 2.40
N HIS A 175 -4.04 1.97 3.61
CA HIS A 175 -4.36 0.67 4.23
C HIS A 175 -5.55 -0.07 3.59
N ARG A 176 -6.36 0.61 2.77
CA ARG A 176 -7.51 0.06 2.05
C ARG A 176 -7.24 -0.20 0.57
N ASP A 177 -6.13 0.32 0.06
CA ASP A 177 -5.76 0.28 -1.34
C ASP A 177 -5.24 -1.10 -1.76
N ASP A 178 -5.12 -1.33 -3.07
CA ASP A 178 -4.68 -2.60 -3.63
C ASP A 178 -3.77 -2.40 -4.86
N LEU A 179 -2.87 -3.35 -5.07
CA LEU A 179 -2.13 -3.49 -6.32
C LEU A 179 -2.84 -4.55 -7.15
N LEU A 180 -3.31 -4.20 -8.34
CA LEU A 180 -3.91 -5.14 -9.27
C LEU A 180 -2.83 -5.64 -10.22
N LEU A 181 -2.76 -6.97 -10.33
CA LEU A 181 -1.83 -7.65 -11.20
C LEU A 181 -2.61 -8.18 -12.39
N GLY A 182 -2.33 -7.67 -13.58
CA GLY A 182 -2.87 -8.18 -14.84
C GLY A 182 -1.85 -9.06 -15.57
N LEU A 183 -2.37 -10.04 -16.30
CA LEU A 183 -1.62 -10.87 -17.24
C LEU A 183 -2.40 -10.90 -18.56
N ARG A 184 -1.76 -10.46 -19.64
CA ARG A 184 -2.42 -10.15 -20.91
C ARG A 184 -3.54 -9.12 -20.67
N SER A 185 -4.77 -9.46 -21.01
CA SER A 185 -5.96 -8.62 -20.80
C SER A 185 -6.80 -9.03 -19.59
N MET A 186 -6.31 -9.94 -18.75
CA MET A 186 -7.08 -10.54 -17.66
C MET A 186 -6.43 -10.27 -16.30
N PRO A 187 -7.21 -10.16 -15.21
CA PRO A 187 -6.65 -10.17 -13.86
C PRO A 187 -5.88 -11.47 -13.61
N ALA A 188 -4.66 -11.39 -13.09
CA ALA A 188 -3.86 -12.58 -12.79
C ALA A 188 -4.53 -13.44 -11.70
N LYS A 189 -5.07 -12.80 -10.65
CA LYS A 189 -5.84 -13.50 -9.61
C LYS A 189 -7.09 -14.13 -10.22
N GLY A 190 -7.16 -15.47 -10.17
CA GLY A 190 -8.32 -16.25 -10.63
C GLY A 190 -8.25 -16.72 -12.10
N TYR A 191 -7.38 -16.12 -12.93
CA TYR A 191 -7.27 -16.50 -14.35
C TYR A 191 -5.89 -17.00 -14.76
N ALA A 192 -4.82 -16.59 -14.09
CA ALA A 192 -3.49 -17.14 -14.35
C ALA A 192 -3.43 -18.61 -13.92
N SER A 193 -2.90 -19.47 -14.79
CA SER A 193 -2.59 -20.85 -14.45
C SER A 193 -1.57 -20.93 -13.31
N HIS A 194 -1.36 -22.13 -12.76
CA HIS A 194 -0.38 -22.31 -11.69
C HIS A 194 1.04 -21.91 -12.15
N GLY A 195 1.44 -22.32 -13.36
CA GLY A 195 2.73 -21.96 -13.95
C GLY A 195 2.86 -20.45 -14.19
N GLU A 196 1.84 -19.82 -14.78
CA GLU A 196 1.85 -18.36 -15.00
C GLU A 196 1.90 -17.58 -13.68
N SER A 197 1.20 -18.04 -12.64
CA SER A 197 1.26 -17.42 -11.31
C SER A 197 2.67 -17.50 -10.71
N TRP A 198 3.34 -18.64 -10.86
CA TRP A 198 4.73 -18.83 -10.42
C TRP A 198 5.70 -17.93 -11.19
N SER A 199 5.59 -17.92 -12.52
CA SER A 199 6.42 -17.08 -13.38
C SER A 199 6.22 -15.59 -13.07
N TYR A 200 4.98 -15.17 -12.80
CA TYR A 200 4.70 -13.78 -12.46
C TYR A 200 5.23 -13.40 -11.07
N ALA A 201 5.07 -14.28 -10.07
CA ALA A 201 5.69 -14.07 -8.75
C ALA A 201 7.23 -13.97 -8.84
N LEU A 202 7.85 -14.85 -9.63
CA LEU A 202 9.29 -14.80 -9.90
C LEU A 202 9.70 -13.51 -10.61
N ALA A 203 8.95 -13.09 -11.63
CA ALA A 203 9.20 -11.85 -12.36
C ALA A 203 9.14 -10.63 -11.44
N LEU A 204 8.19 -10.57 -10.50
CA LEU A 204 8.11 -9.49 -9.52
C LEU A 204 9.33 -9.46 -8.59
N ARG A 205 9.86 -10.63 -8.20
CA ARG A 205 11.10 -10.70 -7.41
C ARG A 205 12.34 -10.30 -8.23
N LEU A 206 12.47 -10.75 -9.47
CA LEU A 206 13.56 -10.33 -10.36
C LEU A 206 13.51 -8.82 -10.63
N ALA A 207 12.32 -8.27 -10.86
CA ALA A 207 12.12 -6.83 -10.99
C ALA A 207 12.50 -6.06 -9.73
N SER A 208 12.17 -6.60 -8.55
CA SER A 208 12.59 -6.05 -7.25
C SER A 208 14.12 -6.05 -7.11
N TYR A 209 14.79 -7.10 -7.57
CA TYR A 209 16.25 -7.19 -7.56
C TYR A 209 16.88 -6.12 -8.46
N GLU A 210 16.40 -5.98 -9.70
CA GLU A 210 16.90 -4.95 -10.62
C GLU A 210 16.66 -3.53 -10.10
N LEU A 211 15.48 -3.29 -9.49
CA LEU A 211 15.17 -2.01 -8.84
C LEU A 211 16.15 -1.69 -7.71
N LEU A 212 16.52 -2.69 -6.90
CA LEU A 212 17.41 -2.49 -5.74
C LEU A 212 18.90 -2.46 -6.11
N ARG A 213 19.26 -2.90 -7.31
CA ARG A 213 20.64 -2.88 -7.83
C ARG A 213 21.00 -1.56 -8.53
N SER A 214 19.99 -0.84 -9.04
CA SER A 214 20.17 0.51 -9.62
C SER A 214 20.34 1.59 -8.54
#